data_AF-R7LT31-F1
#
_entry.id   AF-R7LT31-F1
#
_cell.length_a   1.000
_cell.length_b   1.000
_cell.length_c   1.000
_cell.angle_alpha   90.00
_cell.angle_beta   90.00
_cell.angle_gamma   90.00
#
_symmetry.space_group_name_H-M   'P 1'
#
loop_
_entity.id
_entity.type
_entity.pdbx_description
1 polymer ?
#
loop_
_entity_poly.entity_id
_entity_poly.type
_entity_poly.pdbx_seq_one_letter_code
_entity_poly.pdbx_strand_id
1 'polypeptide(L)'
;MYVIKRKRICLILIALLLGIFVYSYEETKINLDEKTQSTTATPVSGKVIVVDAGHGVPDEGAQSSRGTTEAETNLKISVKLQNLLEQSGCTVILTRSDENAIYDLDKTTLREKKISDIRNRVKIGNSSSADLFVSIHLNKIPQQQYWGWQCFYNSKNEKSINLAKKIQSNLNESIQKENKRVAMKLDTVYIMKHVELPISIVECGFLSNPEEEQQLLDDEYQNKLAWGIFNGIIEYFNE
;
A
#
# COMPACT_ATOMS: atom_id res chain seq x y z
N MET A 1 -64.83 8.20 -54.51
CA MET A 1 -64.07 7.00 -54.09
C MET A 1 -62.60 7.29 -54.31
N TYR A 2 -61.81 7.59 -53.26
CA TYR A 2 -60.38 7.90 -53.41
C TYR A 2 -59.58 6.60 -53.57
N VAL A 3 -59.02 6.38 -54.76
CA VAL A 3 -58.13 5.24 -55.03
C VAL A 3 -56.70 5.63 -54.68
N ILE A 4 -56.21 5.22 -53.52
CA ILE A 4 -54.83 5.43 -53.13
C ILE A 4 -53.96 4.41 -53.89
N LYS A 5 -53.07 4.91 -54.76
CA LYS A 5 -52.14 4.07 -55.53
C LYS A 5 -51.20 3.31 -54.57
N ARG A 6 -50.98 2.01 -54.81
CA ARG A 6 -50.10 1.12 -54.03
C ARG A 6 -48.71 1.71 -53.72
N LYS A 7 -48.14 2.50 -54.63
CA LYS A 7 -46.87 3.23 -54.43
C LYS A 7 -46.92 4.25 -53.28
N ARG A 8 -48.05 4.94 -53.08
CA ARG A 8 -48.23 5.90 -51.97
C ARG A 8 -48.33 5.18 -50.62
N ILE A 9 -48.95 4.00 -50.59
CA ILE A 9 -49.01 3.16 -49.38
C ILE A 9 -47.60 2.70 -48.97
N CYS A 10 -46.77 2.26 -49.93
CA CYS A 10 -45.38 1.90 -49.66
C CYS A 10 -44.56 3.08 -49.12
N LEU A 11 -44.71 4.28 -49.68
CA LEU A 11 -43.99 5.47 -49.21
C LEU A 11 -44.38 5.85 -47.78
N ILE A 12 -45.67 5.75 -47.44
CA ILE A 12 -46.16 6.01 -46.07
C ILE A 12 -45.59 4.99 -45.10
N LEU A 13 -45.56 3.70 -45.47
CA LEU A 13 -44.99 2.63 -44.63
C LEU A 13 -43.49 2.81 -44.40
N ILE A 14 -42.73 3.20 -45.43
CA ILE A 14 -41.29 3.47 -45.30
C ILE A 14 -41.05 4.67 -44.36
N ALA A 15 -41.82 5.74 -44.50
CA ALA A 15 -41.71 6.90 -43.62
C ALA A 15 -42.03 6.54 -42.15
N LEU A 16 -43.04 5.68 -41.94
CA LEU A 16 -43.40 5.18 -40.60
C LEU A 16 -42.29 4.33 -39.99
N LEU A 17 -41.71 3.40 -40.77
CA LEU A 17 -40.59 2.57 -40.33
C LEU A 17 -39.34 3.39 -40.02
N LEU A 18 -39.04 4.41 -40.83
CA LEU A 18 -37.96 5.35 -40.55
C LEU A 18 -38.19 6.15 -39.27
N GLY A 19 -39.42 6.61 -39.03
CA GLY A 19 -39.78 7.31 -37.79
C GLY A 19 -39.60 6.42 -36.55
N ILE A 20 -40.05 5.17 -36.62
CA ILE A 20 -39.86 4.19 -35.53
C ILE A 20 -38.38 3.93 -35.29
N PHE A 21 -37.60 3.73 -36.35
CA PHE A 21 -36.16 3.50 -36.25
C PHE A 21 -35.42 4.67 -35.58
N VAL A 22 -35.73 5.91 -35.99
CA VAL A 22 -35.12 7.12 -35.39
C VAL A 22 -35.50 7.24 -33.91
N TYR A 23 -36.76 7.00 -33.56
CA TYR A 23 -37.23 7.05 -32.17
C TYR A 23 -36.52 6.00 -31.29
N SER A 24 -36.47 4.75 -31.75
CA SER A 24 -35.75 3.69 -31.04
C SER A 24 -34.25 3.98 -30.90
N TYR A 25 -33.64 4.60 -31.91
CA TYR A 25 -32.24 5.00 -31.85
C TYR A 25 -31.98 6.10 -30.80
N GLU A 26 -32.84 7.13 -30.73
CA GLU A 26 -32.75 8.16 -29.69
C GLU A 26 -32.96 7.59 -28.28
N GLU A 27 -33.97 6.74 -28.09
CA GLU A 27 -34.26 6.11 -26.80
C GLU A 27 -33.08 5.25 -26.30
N THR A 28 -32.42 4.53 -27.21
CA THR A 28 -31.25 3.71 -26.88
C THR A 28 -30.05 4.59 -26.49
N LYS A 29 -29.85 5.73 -27.16
CA LYS A 29 -28.77 6.67 -26.86
C LYS A 29 -28.97 7.36 -25.51
N ILE A 30 -30.19 7.82 -25.22
CA ILE A 30 -30.55 8.43 -23.94
C ILE A 30 -30.30 7.46 -22.78
N ASN A 31 -30.68 6.19 -22.92
CA ASN A 31 -30.43 5.16 -21.91
C ASN A 31 -28.94 4.81 -21.73
N LEU A 32 -28.11 4.97 -22.76
CA LEU A 32 -26.66 4.75 -22.66
C LEU A 32 -25.97 5.91 -21.91
N ASP A 33 -26.41 7.14 -22.16
CA ASP A 33 -25.84 8.35 -21.52
C ASP A 33 -26.30 8.51 -20.05
N GLU A 34 -27.49 8.01 -19.67
CA GLU A 34 -27.98 8.08 -18.28
C GLU A 34 -27.40 7.00 -17.34
N LYS A 35 -26.76 5.94 -17.86
CA LYS A 35 -26.39 4.75 -17.06
C LYS A 35 -24.95 4.70 -16.58
N THR A 36 -24.11 5.66 -16.95
CA THR A 36 -22.75 5.76 -16.39
C THR A 36 -22.78 6.65 -15.15
N GLN A 37 -22.85 6.03 -13.97
CA GLN A 37 -22.62 6.76 -12.73
C GLN A 37 -21.12 7.02 -12.57
N SER A 38 -20.75 8.30 -12.39
CA SER A 38 -19.40 8.68 -12.01
C SER A 38 -19.11 8.12 -10.60
N THR A 39 -18.23 7.13 -10.50
CA THR A 39 -17.77 6.61 -9.22
C THR A 39 -16.49 7.33 -8.82
N THR A 40 -16.44 7.86 -7.59
CA THR A 40 -15.18 8.35 -7.02
C THR A 40 -14.34 7.16 -6.58
N ALA A 41 -13.26 6.87 -7.31
CA ALA A 41 -12.25 5.93 -6.85
C ALA A 41 -11.37 6.60 -5.78
N THR A 42 -10.87 5.81 -4.83
CA THR A 42 -9.81 6.27 -3.92
C THR A 42 -8.55 6.61 -4.75
N PRO A 43 -7.69 7.54 -4.30
CA PRO A 43 -6.45 7.89 -5.03
C PRO A 43 -5.52 6.70 -5.30
N VAL A 44 -5.62 5.66 -4.48
CA VAL A 44 -4.80 4.44 -4.55
C VAL A 44 -5.44 3.30 -5.36
N SER A 45 -6.67 3.49 -5.87
CA SER A 45 -7.36 2.45 -6.61
C SER A 45 -6.59 2.05 -7.87
N GLY A 46 -6.41 0.75 -8.08
CA GLY A 46 -5.63 0.19 -9.19
C GLY A 46 -4.11 0.28 -9.03
N LYS A 47 -3.60 0.82 -7.90
CA LYS A 47 -2.17 0.83 -7.60
C LYS A 47 -1.69 -0.51 -7.09
N VAL A 48 -0.44 -0.84 -7.39
CA VAL A 48 0.24 -2.03 -6.89
C VAL A 48 1.26 -1.59 -5.86
N ILE A 49 1.19 -2.13 -4.64
CA ILE A 49 2.02 -1.70 -3.51
C ILE A 49 2.74 -2.91 -2.94
N VAL A 50 4.07 -2.83 -2.81
CA VAL A 50 4.83 -3.81 -2.04
C VAL A 50 4.80 -3.40 -0.58
N VAL A 51 4.30 -4.30 0.28
CA VAL A 51 4.38 -4.17 1.74
C VAL A 51 5.38 -5.21 2.24
N ASP A 52 6.49 -4.73 2.77
CA ASP A 52 7.57 -5.57 3.25
C ASP A 52 7.50 -5.72 4.77
N ALA A 53 7.14 -6.91 5.24
CA ALA A 53 7.18 -7.25 6.65
C ALA A 53 8.62 -7.61 7.03
N GLY A 54 9.38 -6.66 7.59
CA GLY A 54 10.79 -6.82 7.90
C GLY A 54 11.07 -8.08 8.73
N HIS A 55 12.26 -8.68 8.53
CA HIS A 55 12.71 -9.89 9.21
C HIS A 55 11.79 -11.12 8.95
N GLY A 56 11.96 -12.19 9.73
CA GLY A 56 11.24 -13.47 9.61
C GLY A 56 12.15 -14.64 10.00
N VAL A 57 11.60 -15.70 10.60
CA VAL A 57 12.35 -16.87 11.08
C VAL A 57 13.28 -17.40 9.97
N PRO A 58 14.59 -17.61 10.25
CA PRO A 58 15.24 -17.58 11.57
C PRO A 58 15.83 -16.22 11.98
N ASP A 59 15.65 -15.16 11.20
CA ASP A 59 16.03 -13.80 11.61
C ASP A 59 14.85 -13.13 12.30
N GLU A 60 14.83 -13.14 13.63
CA GLU A 60 13.75 -12.51 14.40
C GLU A 60 13.87 -10.99 14.54
N GLY A 61 14.94 -10.40 13.98
CA GLY A 61 15.25 -8.98 14.12
C GLY A 61 15.66 -8.61 15.54
N ALA A 62 15.27 -7.41 15.98
CA ALA A 62 15.41 -7.01 17.37
C ALA A 62 14.50 -7.83 18.29
N GLN A 63 15.02 -8.19 19.47
CA GLN A 63 14.22 -8.81 20.54
C GLN A 63 14.19 -7.90 21.77
N SER A 64 13.03 -7.67 22.39
CA SER A 64 12.94 -6.90 23.63
C SER A 64 13.57 -7.65 24.82
N SER A 65 13.66 -6.99 25.98
CA SER A 65 14.08 -7.66 27.23
C SER A 65 13.07 -8.71 27.73
N ARG A 66 11.84 -8.70 27.22
CA ARG A 66 10.75 -9.63 27.59
C ARG A 66 10.58 -10.78 26.60
N GLY A 67 11.38 -10.81 25.53
CA GLY A 67 11.35 -11.87 24.52
C GLY A 67 10.51 -11.55 23.28
N THR A 68 9.84 -10.39 23.23
CA THR A 68 9.08 -9.92 22.06
C THR A 68 9.99 -9.76 20.86
N THR A 69 9.67 -10.40 19.75
CA THR A 69 10.47 -10.32 18.52
C THR A 69 9.89 -9.28 17.56
N GLU A 70 10.78 -8.59 16.86
CA GLU A 70 10.41 -7.59 15.86
C GLU A 70 9.63 -8.22 14.69
N ALA A 71 10.09 -9.38 14.21
CA ALA A 71 9.51 -10.04 13.04
C ALA A 71 8.01 -10.35 13.20
N GLU A 72 7.55 -10.74 14.39
CA GLU A 72 6.14 -11.05 14.63
C GLU A 72 5.27 -9.79 14.52
N THR A 73 5.68 -8.71 15.19
CA THR A 73 4.93 -7.44 15.18
C THR A 73 4.95 -6.78 13.80
N ASN A 74 6.08 -6.84 13.08
CA ASN A 74 6.16 -6.36 11.69
C ASN A 74 5.11 -7.05 10.81
N LEU A 75 4.97 -8.38 10.92
CA LEU A 75 4.00 -9.14 10.14
C LEU A 75 2.56 -8.69 10.44
N LYS A 76 2.22 -8.54 11.72
CA LYS A 76 0.88 -8.13 12.14
C LYS A 76 0.51 -6.75 11.59
N ILE A 77 1.42 -5.78 11.68
CA ILE A 77 1.21 -4.43 11.14
C ILE A 77 1.11 -4.47 9.61
N SER A 78 1.98 -5.24 8.93
CA SER A 78 1.95 -5.38 7.47
C SER A 78 0.65 -5.98 6.95
N VAL A 79 0.09 -6.99 7.62
CA VAL A 79 -1.21 -7.59 7.25
C VAL A 79 -2.36 -6.61 7.46
N LYS A 80 -2.33 -5.82 8.55
CA LYS A 80 -3.32 -4.76 8.77
C LYS A 80 -3.26 -3.69 7.68
N LEU A 81 -2.05 -3.27 7.28
CA LEU A 81 -1.84 -2.33 6.19
C LEU A 81 -2.31 -2.91 4.85
N GLN A 82 -2.01 -4.19 4.57
CA GLN A 82 -2.50 -4.88 3.39
C GLN A 82 -4.03 -4.79 3.30
N ASN A 83 -4.73 -5.15 4.38
CA ASN A 83 -6.19 -5.16 4.39
C ASN A 83 -6.78 -3.77 4.07
N LEU A 84 -6.22 -2.70 4.62
CA LEU A 84 -6.66 -1.33 4.34
C LEU A 84 -6.45 -0.93 2.87
N LEU A 85 -5.30 -1.27 2.31
CA LEU A 85 -4.95 -0.97 0.92
C LEU A 85 -5.82 -1.77 -0.06
N GLU A 86 -6.00 -3.07 0.16
CA GLU A 86 -6.82 -3.93 -0.70
C GLU A 86 -8.30 -3.54 -0.66
N GLN A 87 -8.83 -3.20 0.52
CA GLN A 87 -10.19 -2.65 0.66
C GLN A 87 -10.37 -1.32 -0.09
N SER A 88 -9.27 -0.59 -0.32
CA SER A 88 -9.23 0.66 -1.07
C SER A 88 -8.91 0.47 -2.55
N GLY A 89 -8.93 -0.78 -3.06
CA GLY A 89 -8.75 -1.08 -4.48
C GLY A 89 -7.30 -1.23 -4.94
N CYS A 90 -6.34 -1.33 -4.03
CA CYS A 90 -4.96 -1.67 -4.38
C CYS A 90 -4.79 -3.18 -4.61
N THR A 91 -3.76 -3.54 -5.37
CA THR A 91 -3.14 -4.86 -5.28
C THR A 91 -1.95 -4.77 -4.34
N VAL A 92 -1.90 -5.61 -3.30
CA VAL A 92 -0.78 -5.64 -2.36
C VAL A 92 0.07 -6.88 -2.59
N ILE A 93 1.38 -6.68 -2.66
CA ILE A 93 2.36 -7.75 -2.71
C ILE A 93 3.10 -7.74 -1.37
N LEU A 94 2.79 -8.72 -0.52
CA LEU A 94 3.56 -8.92 0.71
C LEU A 94 4.88 -9.64 0.38
N THR A 95 6.00 -9.19 0.96
CA THR A 95 7.27 -9.93 0.82
C THR A 95 7.24 -11.27 1.53
N ARG A 96 6.49 -11.39 2.64
CA ARG A 96 6.14 -12.64 3.31
C ARG A 96 4.74 -12.54 3.92
N SER A 97 4.03 -13.65 3.95
CA SER A 97 2.68 -13.77 4.54
C SER A 97 2.62 -14.65 5.79
N ASP A 98 3.76 -15.21 6.21
CA ASP A 98 3.90 -16.03 7.41
C ASP A 98 5.15 -15.62 8.20
N GLU A 99 5.43 -16.36 9.27
CA GLU A 99 6.54 -16.12 10.19
C GLU A 99 7.93 -16.27 9.57
N ASN A 100 8.07 -16.90 8.41
CA ASN A 100 9.37 -17.23 7.81
C ASN A 100 9.95 -16.08 6.97
N ALA A 101 11.26 -15.94 7.02
CA ALA A 101 12.01 -15.13 6.06
C ALA A 101 12.06 -15.81 4.68
N ILE A 102 12.29 -15.02 3.63
CA ILE A 102 12.29 -15.46 2.23
C ILE A 102 13.71 -15.72 1.71
N TYR A 103 14.50 -16.50 2.44
CA TYR A 103 15.84 -16.89 2.04
C TYR A 103 15.84 -18.14 1.14
N ASP A 104 16.88 -18.30 0.34
CA ASP A 104 17.07 -19.48 -0.51
C ASP A 104 17.39 -20.72 0.34
N LEU A 105 16.75 -21.85 0.04
CA LEU A 105 16.85 -23.08 0.84
C LEU A 105 18.26 -23.70 0.88
N ASP A 106 19.14 -23.32 -0.05
CA ASP A 106 20.54 -23.76 -0.09
C ASP A 106 21.43 -23.02 0.92
N LYS A 107 20.93 -21.97 1.60
CA LYS A 107 21.69 -21.23 2.62
C LYS A 107 21.68 -21.94 3.96
N THR A 108 22.87 -22.14 4.53
CA THR A 108 23.03 -22.96 5.74
C THR A 108 23.20 -22.09 6.99
N THR A 109 24.07 -21.08 6.94
CA THR A 109 24.33 -20.22 8.08
C THR A 109 23.30 -19.11 8.22
N LEU A 110 23.05 -18.64 9.45
CA LEU A 110 22.15 -17.52 9.69
C LEU A 110 22.54 -16.26 8.88
N ARG A 111 23.84 -15.99 8.75
CA ARG A 111 24.34 -14.85 7.97
C ARG A 111 24.00 -14.97 6.48
N GLU A 112 24.20 -16.14 5.88
CA GLU A 112 23.84 -16.38 4.48
C GLU A 112 22.34 -16.24 4.25
N LYS A 113 21.53 -16.79 5.16
CA LYS A 113 20.07 -16.66 5.13
C LYS A 113 19.64 -15.20 5.17
N LYS A 114 20.17 -14.40 6.10
CA LYS A 114 19.88 -12.96 6.20
C LYS A 114 20.24 -12.21 4.91
N ILE A 115 21.40 -12.50 4.33
CA ILE A 115 21.84 -11.86 3.07
C ILE A 115 20.92 -12.26 1.90
N SER A 116 20.55 -13.54 1.82
CA SER A 116 19.65 -14.05 0.79
C SER A 116 18.24 -13.46 0.93
N ASP A 117 17.67 -13.46 2.14
CA ASP A 117 16.37 -12.85 2.44
C ASP A 117 16.30 -11.38 2.00
N ILE A 118 17.27 -10.55 2.43
CA ILE A 118 17.31 -9.14 2.05
C ILE A 118 17.41 -8.93 0.53
N ARG A 119 18.14 -9.81 -0.18
CA ARG A 119 18.23 -9.75 -1.65
C ARG A 119 16.93 -10.17 -2.32
N ASN A 120 16.24 -11.16 -1.77
CA ASN A 120 14.95 -11.62 -2.28
C ASN A 120 13.86 -10.55 -2.08
N ARG A 121 13.88 -9.79 -0.99
CA ARG A 121 12.99 -8.61 -0.80
C ARG A 121 13.20 -7.55 -1.89
N VAL A 122 14.45 -7.19 -2.18
CA VAL A 122 14.78 -6.27 -3.29
C VAL A 122 14.30 -6.84 -4.62
N LYS A 123 14.52 -8.13 -4.87
CA LYS A 123 14.09 -8.79 -6.10
C LYS A 123 12.57 -8.72 -6.25
N ILE A 124 11.80 -8.97 -5.20
CA ILE A 124 10.34 -8.81 -5.21
C ILE A 124 9.98 -7.38 -5.60
N GLY A 125 10.54 -6.38 -4.91
CA GLY A 125 10.32 -4.97 -5.22
C GLY A 125 10.56 -4.65 -6.69
N ASN A 126 11.77 -4.92 -7.19
CA ASN A 126 12.16 -4.51 -8.55
C ASN A 126 11.51 -5.34 -9.67
N SER A 127 10.95 -6.53 -9.37
CA SER A 127 10.24 -7.36 -10.37
C SER A 127 8.71 -7.25 -10.33
N SER A 128 8.16 -6.53 -9.36
CA SER A 128 6.71 -6.50 -9.09
C SER A 128 5.89 -5.53 -9.94
N SER A 129 6.53 -4.69 -10.77
CA SER A 129 5.87 -3.54 -11.43
C SER A 129 5.08 -2.64 -10.47
N ALA A 130 5.39 -2.67 -9.17
CA ALA A 130 4.69 -1.92 -8.16
C ALA A 130 4.97 -0.41 -8.25
N ASP A 131 4.03 0.40 -7.78
CA ASP A 131 4.12 1.85 -7.75
C ASP A 131 5.01 2.36 -6.60
N LEU A 132 5.08 1.62 -5.48
CA LEU A 132 5.93 1.93 -4.33
C LEU A 132 6.23 0.70 -3.45
N PHE A 133 7.18 0.86 -2.53
CA PHE A 133 7.64 -0.14 -1.56
C PHE A 133 7.62 0.44 -0.14
N VAL A 134 6.90 -0.18 0.79
CA VAL A 134 6.88 0.22 2.21
C VAL A 134 7.38 -0.93 3.06
N SER A 135 8.46 -0.71 3.80
CA SER A 135 9.04 -1.71 4.71
C SER A 135 8.72 -1.37 6.16
N ILE A 136 8.15 -2.33 6.89
CA ILE A 136 7.72 -2.19 8.28
C ILE A 136 8.75 -2.82 9.21
N HIS A 137 9.21 -2.03 10.18
CA HIS A 137 10.25 -2.38 11.13
C HIS A 137 9.96 -1.83 12.54
N LEU A 138 10.71 -2.31 13.54
CA LEU A 138 10.73 -1.74 14.88
C LEU A 138 12.15 -1.35 15.29
N ASN A 139 12.28 -0.16 15.88
CA ASN A 139 13.55 0.31 16.38
C ASN A 139 13.96 -0.46 17.64
N LYS A 140 15.27 -0.60 17.82
CA LYS A 140 15.85 -0.96 19.11
C LYS A 140 17.21 -0.31 19.29
N ILE A 141 17.36 0.48 20.36
CA ILE A 141 18.62 1.10 20.76
C ILE A 141 18.88 0.87 22.26
N PRO A 142 20.12 1.03 22.76
CA PRO A 142 20.41 0.79 24.17
C PRO A 142 19.60 1.68 25.14
N GLN A 143 19.25 2.87 24.70
CA GLN A 143 18.53 3.88 25.48
C GLN A 143 17.02 3.62 25.48
N GLN A 144 16.45 3.35 26.65
CA GLN A 144 15.04 2.97 26.80
C GLN A 144 14.07 4.16 26.81
N GLN A 145 14.55 5.39 26.96
CA GLN A 145 13.70 6.59 27.03
C GLN A 145 13.21 7.08 25.66
N TYR A 146 13.79 6.60 24.56
CA TYR A 146 13.37 7.04 23.24
C TYR A 146 12.07 6.37 22.84
N TRP A 147 11.22 7.14 22.18
CA TRP A 147 9.95 6.66 21.69
C TRP A 147 9.56 7.31 20.36
N GLY A 148 8.50 6.79 19.74
CA GLY A 148 7.84 7.30 18.55
C GLY A 148 8.30 6.63 17.25
N TRP A 149 7.39 6.63 16.27
CA TRP A 149 7.65 6.14 14.91
C TRP A 149 8.52 7.11 14.11
N GLN A 150 9.29 6.55 13.18
CA GLN A 150 10.23 7.26 12.33
C GLN A 150 10.24 6.66 10.93
N CYS A 151 9.92 7.48 9.93
CA CYS A 151 10.04 7.10 8.53
C CYS A 151 11.43 7.45 8.00
N PHE A 152 11.94 6.63 7.10
CA PHE A 152 13.21 6.79 6.43
C PHE A 152 13.08 6.69 4.92
N TYR A 153 13.93 7.44 4.20
CA TYR A 153 13.95 7.48 2.75
C TYR A 153 15.36 7.41 2.18
N ASN A 154 15.45 7.11 0.88
CA ASN A 154 16.66 7.26 0.07
C ASN A 154 16.78 8.71 -0.40
N SER A 155 17.85 9.39 -0.02
CA SER A 155 18.04 10.82 -0.32
C SER A 155 18.24 11.12 -1.81
N LYS A 156 18.49 10.09 -2.63
CA LYS A 156 18.69 10.21 -4.09
C LYS A 156 17.39 10.02 -4.88
N ASN A 157 16.28 9.70 -4.22
CA ASN A 157 14.99 9.47 -4.87
C ASN A 157 13.94 10.43 -4.30
N GLU A 158 13.60 11.48 -5.06
CA GLU A 158 12.63 12.50 -4.63
C GLU A 158 11.25 11.93 -4.30
N LYS A 159 10.81 10.90 -5.03
CA LYS A 159 9.54 10.20 -4.75
C LYS A 159 9.58 9.48 -3.40
N SER A 160 10.73 8.90 -3.04
CA SER A 160 10.93 8.29 -1.71
C SER A 160 10.91 9.33 -0.59
N ILE A 161 11.52 10.50 -0.83
CA ILE A 161 11.46 11.64 0.11
C ILE A 161 10.01 12.08 0.33
N ASN A 162 9.23 12.24 -0.75
CA ASN A 162 7.83 12.64 -0.65
C ASN A 162 7.03 11.57 0.12
N LEU A 163 7.10 10.30 -0.31
CA LEU A 163 6.41 9.18 0.33
C LEU A 163 6.67 9.10 1.84
N ALA A 164 7.94 9.11 2.26
CA ALA A 164 8.29 9.02 3.67
C ALA A 164 7.81 10.24 4.49
N LYS A 165 7.81 11.44 3.90
CA LYS A 165 7.28 12.63 4.58
C LYS A 165 5.76 12.56 4.77
N LYS A 166 5.03 12.10 3.76
CA LYS A 166 3.56 11.92 3.83
C LYS A 166 3.19 10.85 4.86
N ILE A 167 3.89 9.72 4.88
CA ILE A 167 3.68 8.69 5.91
C ILE A 167 4.00 9.24 7.31
N GLN A 168 5.12 9.95 7.48
CA GLN A 168 5.48 10.52 8.78
C GLN A 168 4.42 11.51 9.30
N SER A 169 3.93 12.44 8.46
CA SER A 169 2.92 13.41 8.89
C SER A 169 1.62 12.72 9.30
N ASN A 170 1.15 11.76 8.51
CA ASN A 170 -0.09 11.05 8.81
C ASN A 170 0.01 10.15 10.04
N LEU A 171 1.16 9.54 10.30
CA LEU A 171 1.40 8.83 11.57
C LEU A 171 1.39 9.81 12.76
N ASN A 172 2.03 10.97 12.63
CA ASN A 172 2.01 12.04 13.64
C ASN A 172 0.58 12.50 13.96
N GLU A 173 -0.30 12.54 12.97
CA GLU A 173 -1.70 12.92 13.15
C GLU A 173 -2.60 11.80 13.70
N SER A 174 -2.32 10.54 13.34
CA SER A 174 -3.22 9.41 13.61
C SER A 174 -3.06 8.79 15.00
N ILE A 175 -1.87 8.81 15.59
CA ILE A 175 -1.57 8.04 16.82
C ILE A 175 -1.49 8.96 18.04
N GLN A 176 -0.53 9.89 18.05
CA GLN A 176 -0.29 10.84 19.13
C GLN A 176 0.35 12.12 18.58
N LYS A 177 -0.29 13.27 18.78
CA LYS A 177 0.16 14.57 18.26
C LYS A 177 1.48 15.06 18.87
N GLU A 178 1.90 14.46 19.97
CA GLU A 178 3.10 14.81 20.72
C GLU A 178 4.38 14.32 20.05
N ASN A 179 4.31 13.31 19.16
CA ASN A 179 5.48 12.86 18.41
C ASN A 179 5.87 13.92 17.36
N LYS A 180 7.04 14.53 17.55
CA LYS A 180 7.59 15.59 16.68
C LYS A 180 8.64 15.08 15.69
N ARG A 181 8.77 13.76 15.52
CA ARG A 181 9.71 13.18 14.56
C ARG A 181 9.36 13.56 13.13
N VAL A 182 10.40 13.72 12.32
CA VAL A 182 10.33 14.10 10.91
C VAL A 182 11.08 13.06 10.09
N ALA A 183 10.61 12.74 8.89
CA ALA A 183 11.25 11.72 8.06
C ALA A 183 12.76 12.00 7.85
N MET A 184 13.59 10.96 7.93
CA MET A 184 15.05 11.08 7.86
C MET A 184 15.66 10.29 6.69
N LYS A 185 16.83 10.71 6.20
CA LYS A 185 17.56 9.91 5.21
C LYS A 185 18.15 8.66 5.83
N LEU A 186 18.18 7.55 5.10
CA LEU A 186 18.83 6.29 5.51
C LEU A 186 19.49 5.59 4.33
N ASP A 187 20.53 6.21 3.77
CA ASP A 187 21.15 5.72 2.54
C ASP A 187 22.07 4.50 2.74
N THR A 188 22.15 3.92 3.94
CA THR A 188 23.10 2.86 4.30
C THR A 188 22.54 1.45 4.19
N VAL A 189 21.23 1.28 4.41
CA VAL A 189 20.53 -0.01 4.43
C VAL A 189 20.43 -0.61 3.02
N TYR A 190 20.57 -1.94 2.90
CA TYR A 190 20.62 -2.62 1.60
C TYR A 190 19.36 -2.40 0.76
N ILE A 191 18.17 -2.63 1.32
CA ILE A 191 16.91 -2.43 0.58
C ILE A 191 16.74 -0.97 0.14
N MET A 192 17.10 0.00 0.99
CA MET A 192 17.03 1.43 0.66
C MET A 192 17.93 1.82 -0.51
N LYS A 193 19.08 1.14 -0.67
CA LYS A 193 20.02 1.37 -1.77
C LYS A 193 19.63 0.72 -3.09
N HIS A 194 18.92 -0.40 -3.03
CA HIS A 194 18.78 -1.31 -4.19
C HIS A 194 17.35 -1.47 -4.69
N VAL A 195 16.33 -1.07 -3.90
CA VAL A 195 14.97 -0.95 -4.42
C VAL A 195 14.90 0.27 -5.35
N GLU A 196 14.42 0.04 -6.58
CA GLU A 196 14.31 1.05 -7.63
C GLU A 196 13.00 1.86 -7.56
N LEU A 197 12.00 1.30 -6.88
CA LEU A 197 10.72 1.94 -6.60
C LEU A 197 10.87 3.09 -5.58
N PRO A 198 9.91 4.03 -5.53
CA PRO A 198 9.74 4.88 -4.35
C PRO A 198 9.64 4.02 -3.09
N ILE A 199 10.53 4.23 -2.13
CA ILE A 199 10.64 3.39 -0.93
C ILE A 199 10.61 4.22 0.36
N SER A 200 9.91 3.71 1.37
CA SER A 200 10.01 4.18 2.75
C SER A 200 10.20 3.00 3.70
N ILE A 201 11.18 3.10 4.61
CA ILE A 201 11.25 2.23 5.79
C ILE A 201 10.52 2.94 6.92
N VAL A 202 9.56 2.28 7.55
CA VAL A 202 8.78 2.80 8.67
C VAL A 202 9.18 2.02 9.91
N GLU A 203 9.91 2.68 10.80
CA GLU A 203 10.14 2.16 12.14
C GLU A 203 8.96 2.56 13.02
N CYS A 204 8.12 1.61 13.43
CA CYS A 204 6.82 1.89 14.05
C CYS A 204 6.89 2.25 15.54
N GLY A 205 8.04 2.10 16.19
CA GLY A 205 8.26 2.41 17.61
C GLY A 205 9.53 1.71 18.13
N PHE A 206 9.88 1.86 19.40
CA PHE A 206 11.10 1.29 19.99
C PHE A 206 10.79 0.09 20.91
N LEU A 207 11.23 -1.11 20.50
CA LEU A 207 11.21 -2.31 21.37
C LEU A 207 12.11 -2.20 22.60
N SER A 208 13.04 -1.25 22.60
CA SER A 208 13.88 -0.95 23.77
C SER A 208 13.13 -0.17 24.86
N ASN A 209 12.01 0.49 24.52
CA ASN A 209 11.21 1.25 25.46
C ASN A 209 10.09 0.35 26.02
N PRO A 210 10.04 0.07 27.33
CA PRO A 210 9.06 -0.85 27.92
C PRO A 210 7.59 -0.42 27.75
N GLU A 211 7.31 0.89 27.68
CA GLU A 211 5.96 1.40 27.47
C GLU A 211 5.54 1.24 26.01
N GLU A 212 6.43 1.57 25.06
CA GLU A 212 6.17 1.35 23.65
C GLU A 212 6.09 -0.14 23.30
N GLU A 213 6.91 -0.99 23.90
CA GLU A 213 6.82 -2.43 23.69
C GLU A 213 5.39 -2.94 23.96
N GLN A 214 4.77 -2.49 25.04
CA GLN A 214 3.40 -2.87 25.37
C GLN A 214 2.39 -2.33 24.34
N GLN A 215 2.56 -1.10 23.89
CA GLN A 215 1.73 -0.51 22.83
C GLN A 215 1.91 -1.25 21.50
N LEU A 216 3.14 -1.60 21.13
CA LEU A 216 3.44 -2.33 19.90
C LEU A 216 2.82 -3.73 19.87
N LEU A 217 2.53 -4.31 21.04
CA LEU A 217 1.80 -5.58 21.17
C LEU A 217 0.28 -5.41 21.21
N ASP A 218 -0.22 -4.20 21.40
CA ASP A 218 -1.65 -3.89 21.44
C ASP A 218 -2.24 -3.82 20.02
N ASP A 219 -3.38 -4.49 19.82
CA ASP A 219 -4.00 -4.59 18.50
C ASP A 219 -4.54 -3.25 18.00
N GLU A 220 -5.11 -2.43 18.90
CA GLU A 220 -5.65 -1.11 18.55
C GLU A 220 -4.53 -0.15 18.14
N TYR A 221 -3.41 -0.16 18.86
CA TYR A 221 -2.23 0.62 18.50
C TYR A 221 -1.65 0.19 17.14
N GLN A 222 -1.55 -1.11 16.87
CA GLN A 222 -1.14 -1.60 15.55
C GLN A 222 -2.12 -1.17 14.43
N ASN A 223 -3.43 -1.13 14.70
CA ASN A 223 -4.41 -0.61 13.75
C ASN A 223 -4.20 0.88 13.49
N LYS A 224 -3.87 1.69 14.52
CA LYS A 224 -3.56 3.12 14.35
C LYS A 224 -2.27 3.34 13.55
N LEU A 225 -1.25 2.51 13.75
CA LEU A 225 -0.03 2.50 12.94
C LEU A 225 -0.34 2.22 11.47
N ALA A 226 -1.05 1.11 11.20
CA ALA A 226 -1.45 0.75 9.84
C ALA A 226 -2.30 1.84 9.18
N TRP A 227 -3.23 2.45 9.92
CA TRP A 227 -4.07 3.56 9.46
C TRP A 227 -3.26 4.81 9.10
N GLY A 228 -2.30 5.21 9.94
CA GLY A 228 -1.43 6.35 9.65
C GLY A 228 -0.55 6.12 8.42
N ILE A 229 -0.03 4.90 8.24
CA ILE A 229 0.73 4.54 7.04
C ILE A 229 -0.16 4.56 5.79
N PHE A 230 -1.35 3.97 5.89
CA PHE A 230 -2.35 3.96 4.83
C PHE A 230 -2.71 5.38 4.37
N ASN A 231 -3.03 6.29 5.29
CA ASN A 231 -3.38 7.67 4.93
C ASN A 231 -2.21 8.41 4.28
N GLY A 232 -0.98 8.17 4.73
CA GLY A 232 0.21 8.74 4.09
C GLY A 232 0.42 8.24 2.66
N ILE A 233 0.11 6.98 2.40
CA ILE A 233 0.13 6.42 1.04
C ILE A 233 -0.98 7.03 0.18
N ILE A 234 -2.20 7.16 0.71
CA ILE A 234 -3.32 7.83 0.03
C ILE A 234 -2.93 9.26 -0.35
N GLU A 235 -2.38 10.02 0.60
CA GLU A 235 -1.97 11.41 0.36
C GLU A 235 -0.85 11.49 -0.70
N TYR A 236 0.08 10.55 -0.72
CA TYR A 236 1.13 10.48 -1.73
C TYR A 236 0.58 10.33 -3.17
N PHE A 237 -0.52 9.60 -3.35
CA PHE A 237 -1.14 9.41 -4.68
C PHE A 237 -2.21 10.44 -5.04
N ASN A 238 -2.59 11.31 -4.11
CA ASN A 238 -3.60 12.35 -4.33
C ASN A 238 -3.02 13.65 -4.93
N GLU A 239 -1.72 13.68 -5.24
CA GLU A 239 -1.00 14.80 -5.86
C GLU A 239 -0.93 14.68 -7.39
#